data_AF-A0A2M9R317-F1
#
_entry.id   AF-A0A2M9R317-F1
#
_cell.length_a   1.000
_cell.length_b   1.000
_cell.length_c   1.000
_cell.angle_alpha   90.00
_cell.angle_beta   90.00
_cell.angle_gamma   90.00
#
_symmetry.space_group_name_H-M   'P 1'
#
loop_
_entity.id
_entity.type
_entity.pdbx_description
1 polymer ?
#
loop_
_entity_poly.entity_id
_entity_poly.type
_entity_poly.pdbx_seq_one_letter_code
_entity_poly.pdbx_strand_id
1 'polypeptide(L)'
;MFTACAESDDYDNTEVVYEELTATKSIEEIFAMADAQLRQFTEDDVVEGYVSSSDAGGTFYKTISIQNPEKTRGFSISVDMYNIYTEAEPGRKIYIKLKDLYYTLKDGAVVIGAEYNGTVGRMRPQDFKKHVQLSAEKIDENNLLSIVDISSLKNNKYINLLVQVEGVQFAQEALGKTFYDPDNDFGGNATNHYIEDSSGRMIFRTSEFAKFANQTVPSASGKLRGVLTKYSSTFQFFARTFDDIMLTEPYNRVPTHQGGTNLNYQSAFVVDFEGYNVDQSAFPELINDYIAGGRYWQTKSFSNNKYAQMTSFGANADVKAYLIVPVEFTGSNTISFQTKDGHNNGEVLKVYYTLTDNYQPGDLIQVENFTDITSNFTIATGTTTGYAPNFTNSGEYTVPNSVTGNGYLVFEYTGSQTVTTTMQIDNITVAE
;
A
#
# COMPACT_ATOMS: atom_id res chain seq x y z
N MET A 1 25.24 3.85 60.48
CA MET A 1 24.89 3.89 59.04
C MET A 1 24.62 2.46 58.63
N PHE A 2 23.34 2.14 58.43
CA PHE A 2 22.90 0.84 57.94
C PHE A 2 23.11 0.81 56.42
N THR A 3 23.99 -0.07 55.95
CA THR A 3 24.12 -0.42 54.54
C THR A 3 23.13 -1.56 54.29
N ALA A 4 21.97 -1.23 53.73
CA ALA A 4 21.04 -2.23 53.24
C ALA A 4 21.49 -2.64 51.83
N CYS A 5 21.90 -3.89 51.66
CA CYS A 5 21.92 -4.53 50.36
C CYS A 5 20.47 -4.69 49.93
N ALA A 6 20.08 -4.09 48.80
CA ALA A 6 18.86 -4.46 48.13
C ALA A 6 19.00 -5.92 47.68
N GLU A 7 18.04 -6.74 48.12
CA GLU A 7 17.85 -8.10 47.63
C GLU A 7 17.77 -8.08 46.11
N SER A 8 18.45 -9.03 45.47
CA SER A 8 18.27 -9.32 44.05
C SER A 8 16.80 -9.60 43.79
N ASP A 9 16.18 -8.85 42.90
CA ASP A 9 14.87 -9.15 42.35
C ASP A 9 14.90 -10.58 41.78
N ASP A 10 14.32 -11.52 42.52
CA ASP A 10 13.95 -12.83 42.02
C ASP A 10 12.92 -12.59 40.92
N TYR A 11 13.38 -12.58 39.67
CA TYR A 11 12.49 -12.77 38.52
C TYR A 11 11.81 -14.12 38.72
N ASP A 12 10.52 -14.07 39.05
CA ASP A 12 9.62 -15.23 39.09
C ASP A 12 9.68 -15.89 37.72
N ASN A 13 10.51 -16.93 37.64
CA ASN A 13 10.75 -17.71 36.44
C ASN A 13 9.56 -18.66 36.32
N THR A 14 8.40 -18.11 35.97
CA THR A 14 7.17 -18.88 35.80
C THR A 14 7.42 -19.97 34.77
N GLU A 15 7.41 -21.22 35.23
CA GLU A 15 7.62 -22.40 34.39
C GLU A 15 6.51 -22.46 33.33
N VAL A 16 6.91 -22.57 32.05
CA VAL A 16 5.94 -22.72 30.95
C VAL A 16 5.30 -24.10 31.05
N VAL A 17 3.98 -24.13 31.24
CA VAL A 17 3.21 -25.37 31.31
C VAL A 17 2.78 -25.79 29.91
N TYR A 18 3.17 -27.00 29.51
CA TYR A 18 2.72 -27.62 28.26
C TYR A 18 1.68 -28.70 28.57
N GLU A 19 0.60 -28.73 27.77
CA GLU A 19 -0.41 -29.79 27.80
C GLU A 19 -0.33 -30.65 26.53
N GLU A 20 -0.74 -31.92 26.66
CA GLU A 20 -0.98 -32.81 25.54
C GLU A 20 -2.47 -33.19 25.56
N LEU A 21 -3.24 -32.69 24.58
CA LEU A 21 -4.67 -32.94 24.47
C LEU A 21 -4.99 -33.67 23.16
N THR A 22 -6.08 -34.42 23.15
CA THR A 22 -6.58 -35.05 21.92
C THR A 22 -7.55 -34.11 21.23
N ALA A 23 -7.24 -33.68 20.01
CA ALA A 23 -8.19 -32.94 19.19
C ALA A 23 -9.40 -33.82 18.83
N THR A 24 -10.61 -33.32 19.07
CA THR A 24 -11.89 -33.97 18.73
C THR A 24 -12.56 -33.31 17.52
N LYS A 25 -12.10 -32.12 17.12
CA LYS A 25 -12.51 -31.41 15.92
C LYS A 25 -11.31 -30.90 15.14
N SER A 26 -11.39 -31.00 13.83
CA SER A 26 -10.48 -30.35 12.90
C SER A 26 -10.91 -28.92 12.60
N ILE A 27 -9.97 -28.10 12.09
CA ILE A 27 -10.26 -26.74 11.62
C ILE A 27 -11.28 -26.77 10.46
N GLU A 28 -11.20 -27.77 9.57
CA GLU A 28 -12.15 -27.91 8.45
C GLU A 28 -13.59 -28.19 8.93
N GLU A 29 -13.76 -29.01 9.97
CA GLU A 29 -15.08 -29.26 10.56
C GLU A 29 -15.66 -28.00 11.21
N ILE A 30 -14.83 -27.17 11.86
CA ILE A 30 -15.26 -25.88 12.39
C ILE A 30 -15.73 -24.95 11.26
N PHE A 31 -15.01 -24.91 10.14
CA PHE A 31 -15.44 -24.15 8.97
C PHE A 31 -16.75 -24.67 8.38
N ALA A 32 -16.94 -25.99 8.31
CA ALA A 32 -18.15 -26.62 7.78
C ALA A 32 -19.41 -26.33 8.63
N MET A 33 -19.24 -26.10 9.93
CA MET A 33 -20.33 -25.74 10.86
C MET A 33 -20.54 -24.23 11.04
N ALA A 34 -19.67 -23.38 10.48
CA ALA A 34 -19.75 -21.94 10.65
C ALA A 34 -20.59 -21.26 9.56
N ASP A 35 -21.42 -20.32 9.99
CA ASP A 35 -22.17 -19.42 9.13
C ASP A 35 -22.06 -17.98 9.66
N ALA A 36 -22.72 -17.03 9.00
CA ALA A 36 -22.67 -15.62 9.40
C ALA A 36 -23.43 -15.31 10.70
N GLN A 37 -24.09 -16.29 11.32
CA GLN A 37 -24.74 -16.11 12.62
C GLN A 37 -23.74 -16.33 13.75
N LEU A 38 -24.03 -15.73 14.90
CA LEU A 38 -23.32 -16.04 16.13
C LEU A 38 -23.70 -17.44 16.60
N ARG A 39 -22.71 -18.30 16.82
CA ARG A 39 -22.88 -19.66 17.34
C ARG A 39 -22.02 -19.86 18.59
N GLN A 40 -22.41 -20.80 19.43
CA GLN A 40 -21.67 -21.21 20.62
C GLN A 40 -21.26 -22.68 20.48
N PHE A 41 -20.05 -23.03 20.92
CA PHE A 41 -19.66 -24.42 21.11
C PHE A 41 -20.22 -24.94 22.44
N THR A 42 -21.06 -25.97 22.39
CA THR A 42 -21.71 -26.54 23.59
C THR A 42 -21.00 -27.78 24.13
N GLU A 43 -20.30 -28.51 23.27
CA GLU A 43 -19.60 -29.74 23.61
C GLU A 43 -18.18 -29.44 24.10
N ASP A 44 -17.61 -30.38 24.88
CA ASP A 44 -16.23 -30.34 25.37
C ASP A 44 -15.19 -30.65 24.28
N ASP A 45 -15.39 -30.09 23.09
CA ASP A 45 -14.51 -30.30 21.94
C ASP A 45 -13.18 -29.58 22.07
N VAL A 46 -12.15 -30.16 21.47
CA VAL A 46 -10.81 -29.59 21.37
C VAL A 46 -10.41 -29.50 19.90
N VAL A 47 -9.89 -28.36 19.48
CA VAL A 47 -9.21 -28.18 18.20
C VAL A 47 -7.73 -27.92 18.42
N GLU A 48 -6.89 -28.41 17.53
CA GLU A 48 -5.46 -28.10 17.50
C GLU A 48 -5.09 -27.32 16.24
N GLY A 49 -3.99 -26.57 16.33
CA GLY A 49 -3.41 -25.85 15.21
C GLY A 49 -2.12 -25.16 15.59
N TYR A 50 -1.51 -24.51 14.60
CA TYR A 50 -0.26 -23.77 14.78
C TYR A 50 -0.50 -22.27 14.67
N VAL A 51 0.18 -21.51 15.53
CA VAL A 51 0.15 -20.04 15.48
C VAL A 51 0.85 -19.56 14.20
N SER A 52 0.11 -18.89 13.32
CA SER A 52 0.65 -18.28 12.09
C SER A 52 0.98 -16.80 12.27
N SER A 53 0.28 -16.09 13.16
CA SER A 53 0.55 -14.69 13.50
C SER A 53 0.03 -14.30 14.87
N SER A 54 0.65 -13.28 15.44
CA SER A 54 0.33 -12.66 16.73
C SER A 54 0.58 -11.14 16.66
N ASP A 55 0.51 -10.47 17.79
CA ASP A 55 0.73 -9.02 17.94
C ASP A 55 2.21 -8.60 18.04
N ALA A 56 3.16 -9.52 17.85
CA ALA A 56 4.60 -9.28 18.06
C ALA A 56 5.16 -8.04 17.34
N GLY A 57 4.75 -7.79 16.10
CA GLY A 57 5.19 -6.63 15.32
C GLY A 57 4.31 -5.38 15.46
N GLY A 58 3.27 -5.42 16.29
CA GLY A 58 2.30 -4.33 16.44
C GLY A 58 1.28 -4.24 15.29
N THR A 59 1.37 -5.12 14.29
CA THR A 59 0.47 -5.12 13.12
C THR A 59 -0.93 -5.68 13.44
N PHE A 60 -1.00 -6.73 14.28
CA PHE A 60 -2.25 -7.41 14.62
C PHE A 60 -2.74 -6.96 15.99
N TYR A 61 -3.89 -6.28 16.04
CA TYR A 61 -4.42 -5.75 17.29
C TYR A 61 -5.41 -6.73 17.93
N LYS A 62 -5.04 -7.26 19.11
CA LYS A 62 -5.95 -8.05 19.97
C LYS A 62 -6.53 -9.28 19.27
N THR A 63 -5.69 -9.94 18.48
CA THR A 63 -6.02 -11.14 17.71
C THR A 63 -4.79 -12.02 17.51
N ILE A 64 -5.01 -13.32 17.39
CA ILE A 64 -4.00 -14.32 17.02
C ILE A 64 -4.56 -15.20 15.90
N SER A 65 -3.75 -15.49 14.88
CA SER A 65 -4.14 -16.33 13.74
C SER A 65 -3.58 -17.72 13.91
N ILE A 66 -4.43 -18.72 13.69
CA ILE A 66 -4.12 -20.15 13.83
C ILE A 66 -4.40 -20.83 12.50
N GLN A 67 -3.54 -21.76 12.09
CA GLN A 67 -3.72 -22.56 10.88
C GLN A 67 -3.49 -24.05 11.10
N ASN A 68 -4.00 -24.87 10.19
CA ASN A 68 -3.68 -26.29 10.16
C ASN A 68 -2.32 -26.55 9.45
N PRO A 69 -1.63 -27.65 9.77
CA PRO A 69 -0.36 -28.00 9.13
C PRO A 69 -0.51 -28.34 7.64
N GLU A 70 -1.71 -28.73 7.18
CA GLU A 70 -1.99 -28.98 5.76
C GLU A 70 -2.14 -27.69 4.93
N LYS A 71 -2.13 -26.51 5.57
CA LYS A 71 -2.20 -25.18 4.91
C LYS A 71 -3.47 -24.99 4.09
N THR A 72 -4.58 -25.56 4.54
CA THR A 72 -5.87 -25.47 3.84
C THR A 72 -6.80 -24.44 4.45
N ARG A 73 -6.72 -24.22 5.78
CA ARG A 73 -7.57 -23.27 6.52
C ARG A 73 -6.86 -22.69 7.73
N GLY A 74 -7.23 -21.48 8.07
CA GLY A 74 -6.93 -20.86 9.35
C GLY A 74 -8.11 -20.07 9.89
N PHE A 75 -8.10 -19.83 11.19
CA PHE A 75 -9.08 -19.00 11.87
C PHE A 75 -8.35 -18.00 12.78
N SER A 76 -9.10 -17.06 13.34
CA SER A 76 -8.56 -16.08 14.29
C SER A 76 -9.24 -16.21 15.64
N ILE A 77 -8.50 -15.90 16.70
CA ILE A 77 -9.03 -15.79 18.05
C ILE A 77 -8.94 -14.33 18.50
N SER A 78 -10.09 -13.74 18.85
CA SER A 78 -10.15 -12.38 19.38
C SER A 78 -9.93 -12.38 20.90
N VAL A 79 -8.95 -11.63 21.38
CA VAL A 79 -8.57 -11.58 22.81
C VAL A 79 -8.16 -10.17 23.24
N ASP A 80 -8.67 -9.72 24.38
CA ASP A 80 -8.39 -8.39 24.95
C ASP A 80 -7.09 -8.42 25.75
N MET A 81 -6.00 -8.74 25.06
CA MET A 81 -4.67 -8.94 25.62
C MET A 81 -3.61 -8.31 24.72
N TYR A 82 -2.50 -7.91 25.33
CA TYR A 82 -1.29 -7.44 24.66
C TYR A 82 -0.17 -8.44 24.91
N ASN A 83 0.84 -8.42 24.05
CA ASN A 83 1.96 -9.36 24.06
C ASN A 83 1.49 -10.81 23.95
N ILE A 84 0.48 -11.07 23.13
CA ILE A 84 -0.03 -12.44 22.90
C ILE A 84 1.10 -13.37 22.42
N TYR A 85 2.08 -12.83 21.68
CA TYR A 85 3.27 -13.58 21.25
C TYR A 85 4.12 -14.17 22.39
N THR A 86 4.04 -13.65 23.61
CA THR A 86 4.73 -14.22 24.78
C THR A 86 3.94 -15.35 25.43
N GLU A 87 2.64 -15.43 25.15
CA GLU A 87 1.74 -16.47 25.64
C GLU A 87 1.61 -17.61 24.63
N ALA A 88 1.68 -17.31 23.32
CA ALA A 88 1.67 -18.28 22.22
C ALA A 88 2.45 -17.74 21.03
N GLU A 89 3.66 -18.25 20.82
CA GLU A 89 4.56 -17.74 19.78
C GLU A 89 4.30 -18.36 18.39
N PRO A 90 4.59 -17.67 17.27
CA PRO A 90 4.50 -18.26 15.94
C PRO A 90 5.25 -19.60 15.81
N GLY A 91 4.64 -20.54 15.07
CA GLY A 91 5.13 -21.91 14.92
C GLY A 91 4.84 -22.85 16.11
N ARG A 92 4.33 -22.34 17.23
CA ARG A 92 3.88 -23.15 18.38
C ARG A 92 2.58 -23.86 18.04
N LYS A 93 2.50 -25.15 18.35
CA LYS A 93 1.24 -25.88 18.36
C LYS A 93 0.46 -25.52 19.62
N ILE A 94 -0.83 -25.26 19.46
CA ILE A 94 -1.77 -25.00 20.56
C ILE A 94 -2.98 -25.91 20.47
N TYR A 95 -3.58 -26.17 21.63
CA TYR A 95 -4.89 -26.78 21.77
C TYR A 95 -5.88 -25.75 22.29
N ILE A 96 -7.10 -25.76 21.76
CA ILE A 96 -8.15 -24.84 22.16
C ILE A 96 -9.35 -25.67 22.61
N LYS A 97 -9.67 -25.59 23.91
CA LYS A 97 -10.89 -26.13 24.52
C LYS A 97 -12.05 -25.24 24.07
N LEU A 98 -12.98 -25.76 23.28
CA LEU A 98 -13.95 -24.94 22.54
C LEU A 98 -15.20 -24.59 23.34
N LYS A 99 -15.62 -25.43 24.29
CA LYS A 99 -16.86 -25.23 25.05
C LYS A 99 -16.98 -23.82 25.61
N ASP A 100 -18.18 -23.26 25.56
CA ASP A 100 -18.53 -21.91 26.00
C ASP A 100 -17.91 -20.76 25.16
N LEU A 101 -17.05 -21.05 24.18
CA LEU A 101 -16.61 -20.06 23.21
C LEU A 101 -17.66 -19.84 22.12
N TYR A 102 -17.59 -18.65 21.52
CA TYR A 102 -18.46 -18.23 20.44
C TYR A 102 -17.69 -18.13 19.13
N TYR A 103 -18.36 -18.41 18.02
CA TYR A 103 -17.78 -18.36 16.69
C TYR A 103 -18.75 -17.86 15.64
N THR A 104 -18.21 -17.34 14.55
CA THR A 104 -18.97 -16.96 13.35
C THR A 104 -18.05 -16.98 12.12
N LEU A 105 -18.64 -17.10 10.94
CA LEU A 105 -17.97 -16.89 9.66
C LEU A 105 -18.12 -15.42 9.25
N LYS A 106 -17.06 -14.63 9.45
CA LYS A 106 -17.03 -13.21 9.10
C LYS A 106 -16.03 -12.96 7.97
N ASP A 107 -16.48 -12.26 6.92
CA ASP A 107 -15.67 -11.92 5.76
C ASP A 107 -14.89 -13.11 5.18
N GLY A 108 -15.51 -14.30 5.21
CA GLY A 108 -14.94 -15.53 4.66
C GLY A 108 -13.97 -16.29 5.56
N ALA A 109 -13.79 -15.87 6.82
CA ALA A 109 -12.97 -16.57 7.80
C ALA A 109 -13.71 -16.80 9.12
N VAL A 110 -13.36 -17.89 9.81
CA VAL A 110 -13.87 -18.16 11.15
C VAL A 110 -13.16 -17.25 12.15
N VAL A 111 -13.96 -16.62 13.02
CA VAL A 111 -13.49 -15.87 14.17
C VAL A 111 -14.05 -16.52 15.42
N ILE A 112 -13.18 -16.80 16.40
CA ILE A 112 -13.53 -17.40 17.69
C ILE A 112 -13.24 -16.39 18.80
N GLY A 113 -14.10 -16.34 19.82
CA GLY A 113 -13.94 -15.44 20.95
C GLY A 113 -15.03 -15.58 22.00
N ALA A 114 -15.29 -14.50 22.72
CA ALA A 114 -16.41 -14.40 23.67
C ALA A 114 -17.67 -13.85 22.98
N GLU A 115 -18.83 -13.97 23.59
CA GLU A 115 -20.01 -13.22 23.16
C GLU A 115 -19.84 -11.73 23.50
N TYR A 116 -20.21 -10.87 22.55
CA TYR A 116 -20.31 -9.43 22.78
C TYR A 116 -21.35 -8.81 21.87
N ASN A 117 -22.45 -8.33 22.45
CA ASN A 117 -23.52 -7.61 21.76
C ASN A 117 -24.05 -8.35 20.51
N GLY A 118 -24.26 -9.67 20.62
CA GLY A 118 -24.76 -10.51 19.54
C GLY A 118 -23.72 -10.82 18.45
N THR A 119 -22.44 -10.56 18.71
CA THR A 119 -21.32 -10.89 17.81
C THR A 119 -20.19 -11.60 18.56
N VAL A 120 -19.19 -12.09 17.82
CA VAL A 120 -17.94 -12.57 18.43
C VAL A 120 -17.11 -11.37 18.87
N GLY A 121 -16.94 -11.23 20.18
CA GLY A 121 -16.08 -10.26 20.83
C GLY A 121 -14.78 -10.85 21.34
N ARG A 122 -14.02 -10.00 22.04
CA ARG A 122 -12.72 -10.37 22.59
C ARG A 122 -12.87 -11.13 23.90
N MET A 123 -12.19 -12.27 24.01
CA MET A 123 -12.03 -12.97 25.29
C MET A 123 -11.20 -12.14 26.27
N ARG A 124 -11.49 -12.27 27.56
CA ARG A 124 -10.61 -11.75 28.61
C ARG A 124 -9.33 -12.59 28.67
N PRO A 125 -8.18 -12.04 29.11
CA PRO A 125 -6.92 -12.80 29.22
C PRO A 125 -7.03 -14.11 30.00
N GLN A 126 -7.76 -14.10 31.12
CA GLN A 126 -8.00 -15.30 31.93
C GLN A 126 -8.80 -16.38 31.21
N ASP A 127 -9.75 -15.98 30.36
CA ASP A 127 -10.56 -16.90 29.57
C ASP A 127 -9.66 -17.49 28.46
N PHE A 128 -8.84 -16.66 27.81
CA PHE A 128 -7.85 -17.13 26.84
C PHE A 128 -6.92 -18.20 27.44
N LYS A 129 -6.32 -17.97 28.62
CA LYS A 129 -5.44 -18.96 29.28
C LYS A 129 -6.17 -20.23 29.73
N LYS A 130 -7.47 -20.16 30.00
CA LYS A 130 -8.30 -21.34 30.31
C LYS A 130 -8.55 -22.17 29.05
N HIS A 131 -8.82 -21.51 27.93
CA HIS A 131 -9.21 -22.18 26.69
C HIS A 131 -8.01 -22.62 25.83
N VAL A 132 -6.93 -21.84 25.81
CA VAL A 132 -5.75 -22.08 24.97
C VAL A 132 -4.61 -22.69 25.79
N GLN A 133 -4.13 -23.84 25.35
CA GLN A 133 -3.08 -24.62 26.01
C GLN A 133 -1.92 -24.85 25.05
N LEU A 134 -0.69 -24.60 25.51
CA LEU A 134 0.50 -24.77 24.69
C LEU A 134 0.87 -26.25 24.60
N SER A 135 1.21 -26.72 23.41
CA SER A 135 1.92 -27.99 23.24
C SER A 135 3.44 -27.75 23.35
N ALA A 136 4.17 -28.75 23.83
CA ALA A 136 5.64 -28.73 23.75
C ALA A 136 6.15 -28.71 22.30
N GLU A 137 5.30 -29.11 21.33
CA GLU A 137 5.59 -29.07 19.91
C GLU A 137 5.67 -27.64 19.35
N LYS A 138 6.80 -27.35 18.71
CA LYS A 138 7.04 -26.14 17.92
C LYS A 138 7.75 -26.52 16.65
N ILE A 139 7.27 -26.00 15.53
CA ILE A 139 7.86 -26.25 14.21
C ILE A 139 8.48 -24.98 13.64
N ASP A 140 9.38 -25.17 12.67
CA ASP A 140 9.83 -24.09 11.79
C ASP A 140 8.62 -23.57 11.00
N GLU A 141 8.39 -22.26 11.03
CA GLU A 141 7.29 -21.60 10.33
C GLU A 141 7.34 -21.81 8.81
N ASN A 142 8.50 -22.10 8.23
CA ASN A 142 8.61 -22.48 6.81
C ASN A 142 7.80 -23.76 6.50
N ASN A 143 7.58 -24.63 7.49
CA ASN A 143 6.70 -25.79 7.32
C ASN A 143 5.22 -25.41 7.23
N LEU A 144 4.83 -24.22 7.70
CA LEU A 144 3.47 -23.67 7.60
C LEU A 144 3.26 -22.77 6.38
N LEU A 145 4.35 -22.34 5.75
CA LEU A 145 4.35 -21.34 4.69
C LEU A 145 3.71 -21.85 3.38
N SER A 146 2.82 -21.05 2.81
CA SER A 146 2.32 -21.22 1.44
C SER A 146 2.96 -20.18 0.50
N ILE A 147 3.77 -20.64 -0.45
CA ILE A 147 4.36 -19.77 -1.48
C ILE A 147 3.38 -19.68 -2.65
N VAL A 148 2.92 -18.46 -2.95
CA VAL A 148 1.84 -18.19 -3.92
C VAL A 148 2.01 -16.83 -4.57
N ASP A 149 1.44 -16.63 -5.75
CA ASP A 149 1.39 -15.33 -6.43
C ASP A 149 0.22 -14.48 -5.93
N ILE A 150 0.25 -13.16 -6.16
CA ILE A 150 -0.80 -12.22 -5.75
C ILE A 150 -2.20 -12.63 -6.25
N SER A 151 -2.30 -13.11 -7.49
CA SER A 151 -3.57 -13.54 -8.07
C SER A 151 -4.24 -14.67 -7.27
N SER A 152 -3.44 -15.58 -6.70
CA SER A 152 -3.92 -16.72 -5.89
C SER A 152 -4.45 -16.27 -4.53
N LEU A 153 -3.89 -15.20 -3.96
CA LEU A 153 -4.32 -14.63 -2.68
C LEU A 153 -5.73 -14.03 -2.70
N LYS A 154 -6.36 -13.88 -3.87
CA LYS A 154 -7.78 -13.48 -3.99
C LYS A 154 -8.75 -14.63 -3.68
N ASN A 155 -8.45 -15.42 -2.65
CA ASN A 155 -9.20 -16.60 -2.23
C ASN A 155 -9.25 -16.70 -0.70
N ASN A 156 -10.45 -16.90 -0.15
CA ASN A 156 -10.68 -16.98 1.30
C ASN A 156 -9.87 -18.09 1.99
N LYS A 157 -9.44 -19.15 1.28
CA LYS A 157 -8.65 -20.25 1.88
C LYS A 157 -7.33 -19.78 2.50
N TYR A 158 -6.77 -18.67 2.03
CA TYR A 158 -5.49 -18.13 2.49
C TYR A 158 -5.63 -17.18 3.69
N ILE A 159 -6.85 -16.82 4.10
CA ILE A 159 -7.07 -15.96 5.27
C ILE A 159 -6.57 -16.69 6.53
N ASN A 160 -5.85 -15.96 7.40
CA ASN A 160 -5.17 -16.49 8.60
C ASN A 160 -4.03 -17.50 8.33
N LEU A 161 -3.71 -17.82 7.08
CA LEU A 161 -2.52 -18.62 6.75
C LEU A 161 -1.27 -17.76 6.66
N LEU A 162 -0.14 -18.34 7.02
CA LEU A 162 1.18 -17.80 6.71
C LEU A 162 1.46 -18.01 5.21
N VAL A 163 1.57 -16.90 4.48
CA VAL A 163 1.79 -16.88 3.03
C VAL A 163 3.08 -16.13 2.71
N GLN A 164 3.67 -16.44 1.57
CA GLN A 164 4.76 -15.65 0.98
C GLN A 164 4.54 -15.48 -0.52
N VAL A 165 4.72 -14.25 -0.98
CA VAL A 165 4.79 -13.90 -2.39
C VAL A 165 6.26 -13.64 -2.73
N GLU A 166 6.70 -14.12 -3.88
CA GLU A 166 8.06 -13.94 -4.39
C GLU A 166 8.05 -13.11 -5.68
N GLY A 167 9.17 -12.44 -5.99
CA GLY A 167 9.25 -11.54 -7.15
C GLY A 167 8.29 -10.35 -7.06
N VAL A 168 7.96 -9.94 -5.83
CA VAL A 168 7.00 -8.87 -5.54
C VAL A 168 7.72 -7.59 -5.15
N GLN A 169 7.10 -6.46 -5.43
CA GLN A 169 7.58 -5.12 -5.03
C GLN A 169 6.40 -4.24 -4.62
N PHE A 170 6.67 -3.12 -3.98
CA PHE A 170 5.65 -2.09 -3.78
C PHE A 170 5.40 -1.33 -5.08
N ALA A 171 4.16 -0.91 -5.33
CA ALA A 171 3.85 -0.07 -6.47
C ALA A 171 4.57 1.28 -6.36
N GLN A 172 4.92 1.87 -7.50
CA GLN A 172 5.86 3.00 -7.57
C GLN A 172 5.42 4.22 -6.76
N GLU A 173 4.12 4.46 -6.63
CA GLU A 173 3.56 5.56 -5.85
C GLU A 173 3.78 5.46 -4.33
N ALA A 174 4.17 4.27 -3.84
CA ALA A 174 4.52 4.06 -2.44
C ALA A 174 6.01 4.30 -2.14
N LEU A 175 6.87 4.32 -3.17
CA LEU A 175 8.32 4.42 -2.98
C LEU A 175 8.72 5.74 -2.34
N GLY A 176 9.67 5.69 -1.40
CA GLY A 176 10.14 6.87 -0.67
C GLY A 176 9.20 7.35 0.44
N LYS A 177 7.94 6.89 0.47
CA LYS A 177 7.01 7.11 1.58
C LYS A 177 7.28 6.15 2.73
N THR A 178 6.66 6.39 3.87
CA THR A 178 6.67 5.47 5.01
C THR A 178 5.62 4.38 4.87
N PHE A 179 5.81 3.22 5.52
CA PHE A 179 4.83 2.12 5.48
C PHE A 179 3.46 2.53 6.04
N TYR A 180 3.45 3.40 7.04
CA TYR A 180 2.28 4.18 7.45
C TYR A 180 2.49 5.64 7.05
N ASP A 181 1.60 6.14 6.20
CA ASP A 181 1.55 7.50 5.70
C ASP A 181 0.24 8.14 6.22
N PRO A 182 0.30 9.12 7.13
CA PRO A 182 -0.89 9.81 7.68
C PRO A 182 -1.75 10.50 6.62
N ASP A 183 -1.14 10.93 5.51
CA ASP A 183 -1.86 11.53 4.38
C ASP A 183 -2.61 10.47 3.55
N ASN A 184 -2.34 9.20 3.84
CA ASN A 184 -2.95 8.01 3.25
C ASN A 184 -3.61 7.10 4.32
N ASP A 185 -4.29 7.70 5.31
CA ASP A 185 -5.10 6.97 6.29
C ASP A 185 -6.51 6.69 5.75
N PHE A 186 -6.74 5.48 5.27
CA PHE A 186 -8.04 5.02 4.77
C PHE A 186 -9.02 4.61 5.90
N GLY A 187 -8.78 5.07 7.13
CA GLY A 187 -9.58 4.77 8.31
C GLY A 187 -9.05 3.57 9.09
N GLY A 188 -9.22 3.61 10.40
CA GLY A 188 -8.72 2.57 11.32
C GLY A 188 -7.22 2.70 11.61
N ASN A 189 -6.65 3.90 11.45
CA ASN A 189 -5.28 4.25 11.78
C ASN A 189 -4.27 3.37 11.03
N ALA A 190 -4.47 3.26 9.72
CA ALA A 190 -3.69 2.36 8.88
C ALA A 190 -3.70 2.78 7.40
N THR A 191 -2.54 2.61 6.78
CA THR A 191 -2.28 2.95 5.38
C THR A 191 -2.46 1.74 4.49
N ASN A 192 -3.04 1.96 3.31
CA ASN A 192 -3.07 0.98 2.23
C ASN A 192 -2.06 1.40 1.17
N HIS A 193 -0.93 0.70 1.14
CA HIS A 193 -0.06 0.68 -0.03
C HIS A 193 -0.49 -0.46 -0.94
N TYR A 194 0.11 -0.52 -2.13
CA TYR A 194 -0.09 -1.64 -3.04
C TYR A 194 1.21 -2.36 -3.29
N ILE A 195 1.11 -3.68 -3.38
CA ILE A 195 2.18 -4.56 -3.83
C ILE A 195 1.76 -5.18 -5.16
N GLU A 196 2.74 -5.41 -6.03
CA GLU A 196 2.53 -5.91 -7.38
C GLU A 196 3.60 -6.93 -7.79
N ASP A 197 3.15 -7.88 -8.60
CA ASP A 197 3.96 -8.89 -9.29
C ASP A 197 3.40 -9.06 -10.72
N SER A 198 3.96 -10.00 -11.49
CA SER A 198 3.50 -10.28 -12.85
C SER A 198 2.08 -10.86 -12.93
N SER A 199 1.53 -11.36 -11.81
CA SER A 199 0.20 -11.94 -11.70
C SER A 199 -0.88 -10.92 -11.32
N GLY A 200 -0.49 -9.79 -10.72
CA GLY A 200 -1.38 -8.68 -10.45
C GLY A 200 -0.97 -7.82 -9.25
N ARG A 201 -1.96 -7.13 -8.69
CA ARG A 201 -1.79 -6.14 -7.63
C ARG A 201 -2.76 -6.39 -6.47
N MET A 202 -2.33 -6.13 -5.24
CA MET A 202 -3.16 -6.22 -4.03
C MET A 202 -2.75 -5.20 -2.97
N ILE A 203 -3.64 -4.99 -1.98
CA ILE A 203 -3.39 -4.08 -0.86
C ILE A 203 -2.38 -4.72 0.10
N PHE A 204 -1.35 -3.95 0.44
CA PHE A 204 -0.50 -4.16 1.60
C PHE A 204 -0.88 -3.13 2.66
N ARG A 205 -1.37 -3.59 3.81
CA ARG A 205 -1.92 -2.72 4.85
C ARG A 205 -0.99 -2.67 6.05
N THR A 206 -0.70 -1.46 6.52
CA THR A 206 0.16 -1.21 7.68
C THR A 206 -0.59 -0.36 8.70
N SER A 207 -0.61 -0.77 9.96
CA SER A 207 -1.14 0.05 11.06
C SER A 207 -0.12 1.10 11.51
N GLU A 208 -0.59 2.25 12.00
CA GLU A 208 0.24 3.23 12.71
C GLU A 208 1.00 2.63 13.90
N PHE A 209 0.46 1.56 14.51
CA PHE A 209 1.05 0.87 15.66
C PHE A 209 2.08 -0.19 15.27
N ALA A 210 2.26 -0.48 13.98
CA ALA A 210 3.28 -1.41 13.55
C ALA A 210 4.67 -0.85 13.90
N LYS A 211 5.56 -1.69 14.43
CA LYS A 211 6.91 -1.26 14.83
C LYS A 211 7.75 -0.70 13.68
N PHE A 212 7.36 -0.99 12.44
CA PHE A 212 8.00 -0.51 11.21
C PHE A 212 7.19 0.55 10.46
N ALA A 213 6.12 1.10 11.06
CA ALA A 213 5.25 2.10 10.44
C ALA A 213 6.03 3.28 9.83
N ASN A 214 7.07 3.76 10.53
CA ASN A 214 7.89 4.90 10.11
C ASN A 214 9.08 4.52 9.20
N GLN A 215 9.25 3.24 8.85
CA GLN A 215 10.30 2.83 7.90
C GLN A 215 9.90 3.24 6.49
N THR A 216 10.88 3.57 5.66
CA THR A 216 10.65 3.92 4.25
C THR A 216 10.38 2.68 3.43
N VAL A 217 9.41 2.76 2.53
CA VAL A 217 9.13 1.72 1.53
C VAL A 217 10.29 1.69 0.53
N PRO A 218 10.98 0.55 0.37
CA PRO A 218 12.17 0.47 -0.46
C PRO A 218 11.82 0.39 -1.95
N SER A 219 12.65 0.99 -2.79
CA SER A 219 12.65 0.79 -4.25
C SER A 219 13.37 -0.51 -4.62
N ALA A 220 12.80 -1.64 -4.18
CA ALA A 220 13.36 -2.98 -4.39
C ALA A 220 12.24 -4.02 -4.56
N SER A 221 12.56 -5.13 -5.22
CA SER A 221 11.71 -6.32 -5.30
C SER A 221 12.27 -7.44 -4.42
N GLY A 222 11.51 -8.51 -4.23
CA GLY A 222 11.97 -9.67 -3.47
C GLY A 222 10.82 -10.51 -2.95
N LYS A 223 10.81 -10.76 -1.64
CA LYS A 223 9.85 -11.64 -0.99
C LYS A 223 9.09 -10.89 0.10
N LEU A 224 7.77 -11.08 0.13
CA LEU A 224 6.91 -10.61 1.21
C LEU A 224 6.25 -11.80 1.87
N ARG A 225 6.45 -11.93 3.17
CA ARG A 225 5.77 -12.91 4.02
C ARG A 225 4.70 -12.20 4.85
N GLY A 226 3.65 -12.92 5.23
CA GLY A 226 2.60 -12.30 6.03
C GLY A 226 1.37 -13.17 6.20
N VAL A 227 0.32 -12.53 6.70
CA VAL A 227 -1.02 -13.14 6.83
C VAL A 227 -2.01 -12.31 6.05
N LEU A 228 -2.87 -13.01 5.31
CA LEU A 228 -3.97 -12.41 4.58
C LEU A 228 -5.18 -12.20 5.51
N THR A 229 -5.82 -11.05 5.41
CA THR A 229 -7.12 -10.76 6.00
C THR A 229 -8.09 -10.26 4.94
N LYS A 230 -9.35 -10.08 5.32
CA LYS A 230 -10.38 -9.55 4.43
C LYS A 230 -11.32 -8.64 5.20
N TYR A 231 -11.58 -7.46 4.65
CA TYR A 231 -12.57 -6.52 5.14
C TYR A 231 -13.70 -6.43 4.11
N SER A 232 -14.88 -6.92 4.47
CA SER A 232 -15.99 -7.11 3.52
C SER A 232 -15.55 -7.94 2.30
N SER A 233 -15.47 -7.35 1.11
CA SER A 233 -15.00 -8.01 -0.13
C SER A 233 -13.50 -7.86 -0.40
N THR A 234 -12.80 -7.00 0.35
CA THR A 234 -11.44 -6.55 0.02
C THR A 234 -10.38 -7.34 0.79
N PHE A 235 -9.52 -8.06 0.05
CA PHE A 235 -8.37 -8.77 0.62
C PHE A 235 -7.23 -7.80 0.97
N GLN A 236 -6.57 -8.04 2.10
CA GLN A 236 -5.49 -7.20 2.63
C GLN A 236 -4.34 -8.08 3.07
N PHE A 237 -3.14 -7.80 2.57
CA PHE A 237 -1.90 -8.44 3.00
C PHE A 237 -1.32 -7.67 4.18
N PHE A 238 -0.93 -8.38 5.24
CA PHE A 238 -0.26 -7.80 6.40
C PHE A 238 1.05 -8.53 6.66
N ALA A 239 2.18 -7.80 6.62
CA ALA A 239 3.43 -8.29 7.19
C ALA A 239 3.33 -8.33 8.72
N ARG A 240 3.77 -9.41 9.36
CA ARG A 240 3.62 -9.56 10.81
C ARG A 240 4.65 -8.75 11.56
N THR A 241 5.85 -8.66 10.98
CA THR A 241 6.99 -7.87 11.46
C THR A 241 7.74 -7.29 10.25
N PHE A 242 8.76 -6.46 10.49
CA PHE A 242 9.61 -5.97 9.41
C PHE A 242 10.44 -7.07 8.74
N ASP A 243 10.80 -8.13 9.49
CA ASP A 243 11.59 -9.24 8.96
C ASP A 243 10.84 -10.05 7.89
N ASP A 244 9.52 -9.91 7.82
CA ASP A 244 8.70 -10.49 6.77
C ASP A 244 8.82 -9.71 5.43
N ILE A 245 9.50 -8.56 5.41
CA ILE A 245 9.71 -7.70 4.23
C ILE A 245 11.15 -7.87 3.73
N MET A 246 11.35 -8.80 2.81
CA MET A 246 12.67 -9.19 2.29
C MET A 246 12.84 -8.72 0.83
N LEU A 247 12.88 -7.40 0.64
CA LEU A 247 13.02 -6.76 -0.67
C LEU A 247 14.49 -6.38 -0.92
N THR A 248 15.26 -7.30 -1.49
CA THR A 248 16.71 -7.17 -1.71
C THR A 248 17.13 -7.16 -3.17
N GLU A 249 16.20 -7.45 -4.08
CA GLU A 249 16.46 -7.56 -5.52
C GLU A 249 16.15 -6.23 -6.23
N PRO A 250 16.70 -5.99 -7.43
CA PRO A 250 16.39 -4.80 -8.21
C PRO A 250 14.88 -4.63 -8.43
N TYR A 251 14.39 -3.40 -8.34
CA TYR A 251 13.00 -3.08 -8.66
C TYR A 251 12.73 -3.36 -10.14
N ASN A 252 11.64 -4.07 -10.44
CA ASN A 252 11.27 -4.43 -11.80
C ASN A 252 10.09 -3.56 -12.27
N ARG A 253 10.38 -2.35 -12.75
CA ARG A 253 9.34 -1.49 -13.30
C ARG A 253 8.86 -2.04 -14.64
N VAL A 254 7.55 -2.20 -14.79
CA VAL A 254 6.93 -2.37 -16.11
C VAL A 254 6.66 -0.97 -16.68
N PRO A 255 7.34 -0.55 -17.76
CA PRO A 255 7.13 0.79 -18.30
C PRO A 255 5.69 0.97 -18.77
N THR A 256 5.08 2.06 -18.31
CA THR A 256 3.71 2.45 -18.64
C THR A 256 3.66 3.66 -19.55
N HIS A 257 4.80 4.21 -19.98
CA HIS A 257 4.78 5.41 -20.82
C HIS A 257 4.14 5.16 -22.19
N GLN A 258 3.46 6.19 -22.69
CA GLN A 258 3.03 6.33 -24.07
C GLN A 258 3.76 7.50 -24.71
N GLY A 259 3.86 7.48 -26.04
CA GLY A 259 4.58 8.50 -26.78
C GLY A 259 6.10 8.33 -26.71
N GLY A 260 6.81 9.43 -26.98
CA GLY A 260 8.27 9.47 -26.98
C GLY A 260 8.92 8.68 -28.12
N THR A 261 8.20 8.44 -29.22
CA THR A 261 8.72 7.71 -30.38
C THR A 261 9.54 8.58 -31.32
N ASN A 262 9.52 9.90 -31.15
CA ASN A 262 10.27 10.89 -31.92
C ASN A 262 10.70 12.07 -31.03
N LEU A 263 11.45 11.78 -29.97
CA LEU A 263 11.96 12.81 -29.06
C LEU A 263 12.97 13.72 -29.77
N ASN A 264 12.76 15.02 -29.65
CA ASN A 264 13.68 16.04 -30.14
C ASN A 264 14.00 17.03 -29.01
N TYR A 265 15.28 17.19 -28.68
CA TYR A 265 15.73 18.14 -27.67
C TYR A 265 16.04 19.46 -28.35
N GLN A 266 15.30 20.50 -28.01
CA GLN A 266 15.46 21.85 -28.54
C GLN A 266 15.62 22.84 -27.38
N SER A 267 16.42 23.87 -27.60
CA SER A 267 16.65 24.94 -26.62
C SER A 267 15.58 26.04 -26.64
N ALA A 268 14.78 26.10 -27.71
CA ALA A 268 13.63 27.00 -27.80
C ALA A 268 12.50 26.39 -28.64
N PHE A 269 11.28 26.37 -28.11
CA PHE A 269 10.09 25.82 -28.76
C PHE A 269 8.80 26.21 -28.03
N VAL A 270 7.65 25.93 -28.66
CA VAL A 270 6.31 26.04 -28.06
C VAL A 270 5.53 24.74 -28.29
N VAL A 271 4.85 24.26 -27.26
CA VAL A 271 3.86 23.17 -27.33
C VAL A 271 2.47 23.73 -27.03
N ASP A 272 1.64 23.84 -28.07
CA ASP A 272 0.25 24.35 -28.05
C ASP A 272 -0.81 23.24 -28.27
N PHE A 273 -0.37 21.99 -28.42
CA PHE A 273 -1.20 20.81 -28.68
C PHE A 273 -2.08 20.86 -29.95
N GLU A 274 -1.98 21.90 -30.79
CA GLU A 274 -2.85 22.08 -31.94
C GLU A 274 -2.64 20.98 -33.00
N GLY A 275 -1.41 20.47 -33.09
CA GLY A 275 -1.02 19.36 -33.97
C GLY A 275 -1.56 17.99 -33.57
N TYR A 276 -2.13 17.82 -32.38
CA TYR A 276 -2.61 16.52 -31.89
C TYR A 276 -4.12 16.32 -32.09
N ASN A 277 -4.55 15.07 -32.17
CA ASN A 277 -5.97 14.73 -32.23
C ASN A 277 -6.61 14.89 -30.84
N VAL A 278 -7.90 15.22 -30.80
CA VAL A 278 -8.68 15.17 -29.55
C VAL A 278 -8.65 13.74 -28.99
N ASP A 279 -8.54 13.64 -27.68
CA ASP A 279 -8.40 12.41 -26.88
C ASP A 279 -7.08 11.63 -27.08
N GLN A 280 -6.12 12.19 -27.82
CA GLN A 280 -4.79 11.62 -27.95
C GLN A 280 -4.01 11.67 -26.63
N SER A 281 -3.45 10.53 -26.22
CA SER A 281 -2.56 10.37 -25.05
C SER A 281 -1.14 9.94 -25.41
N ALA A 282 -0.94 9.36 -26.59
CA ALA A 282 0.39 9.01 -27.11
C ALA A 282 0.91 10.14 -28.00
N PHE A 283 1.90 10.88 -27.52
CA PHE A 283 2.52 12.00 -28.23
C PHE A 283 3.86 11.56 -28.81
N PRO A 284 4.12 11.63 -30.13
CA PRO A 284 5.43 11.23 -30.66
C PRO A 284 6.59 12.01 -30.03
N GLU A 285 6.41 13.31 -29.79
CA GLU A 285 7.44 14.24 -29.33
C GLU A 285 7.51 14.38 -27.79
N LEU A 286 6.52 13.88 -27.05
CA LEU A 286 6.44 13.99 -25.59
C LEU A 286 6.30 12.60 -24.96
N ILE A 287 6.65 12.46 -23.69
CA ILE A 287 6.43 11.22 -22.93
C ILE A 287 5.25 11.45 -21.99
N ASN A 288 4.33 10.50 -21.94
CA ASN A 288 3.16 10.55 -21.08
C ASN A 288 3.11 9.25 -20.29
N ASP A 289 3.40 9.31 -18.99
CA ASP A 289 3.63 8.13 -18.17
C ASP A 289 2.84 8.20 -16.87
N TYR A 290 2.05 7.17 -16.56
CA TYR A 290 1.36 7.09 -15.27
C TYR A 290 2.12 6.17 -14.32
N ILE A 291 2.02 6.44 -13.02
CA ILE A 291 2.51 5.52 -11.99
C ILE A 291 1.39 5.05 -11.06
N ALA A 292 0.21 5.70 -11.11
CA ALA A 292 -0.98 5.24 -10.41
C ALA A 292 -2.26 5.54 -11.22
N GLY A 293 -3.29 4.70 -11.05
CA GLY A 293 -4.65 4.95 -11.56
C GLY A 293 -4.88 4.73 -13.06
N GLY A 294 -3.84 4.44 -13.84
CA GLY A 294 -3.96 4.04 -15.24
C GLY A 294 -4.49 5.13 -16.18
N ARG A 295 -4.32 6.41 -15.81
CA ARG A 295 -4.79 7.55 -16.60
C ARG A 295 -3.61 8.35 -17.13
N TYR A 296 -3.77 8.83 -18.36
CA TYR A 296 -2.78 9.63 -19.08
C TYR A 296 -3.28 11.04 -19.32
N TRP A 297 -2.35 11.97 -19.54
CA TRP A 297 -2.70 13.29 -20.05
C TRP A 297 -3.33 13.13 -21.44
N GLN A 298 -4.37 13.89 -21.73
CA GLN A 298 -5.05 13.79 -23.02
C GLN A 298 -5.21 15.16 -23.65
N THR A 299 -5.09 15.22 -24.97
CA THR A 299 -5.49 16.42 -25.70
C THR A 299 -7.00 16.57 -25.61
N LYS A 300 -7.50 17.72 -25.14
CA LYS A 300 -8.91 18.09 -25.22
C LYS A 300 -9.04 19.37 -26.02
N SER A 301 -10.27 19.70 -26.44
CA SER A 301 -10.53 20.92 -27.19
C SER A 301 -11.77 21.65 -26.69
N PHE A 302 -11.69 22.98 -26.64
CA PHE A 302 -12.81 23.86 -26.38
C PHE A 302 -12.62 25.19 -27.10
N SER A 303 -13.67 25.72 -27.75
CA SER A 303 -13.62 26.99 -28.49
C SER A 303 -12.43 27.11 -29.49
N ASN A 304 -12.15 26.04 -30.23
CA ASN A 304 -11.05 25.93 -31.20
C ASN A 304 -9.64 26.07 -30.61
N ASN A 305 -9.46 25.84 -29.31
CA ASN A 305 -8.16 25.69 -28.67
C ASN A 305 -7.99 24.23 -28.24
N LYS A 306 -6.82 23.64 -28.46
CA LYS A 306 -6.42 22.34 -27.92
C LYS A 306 -5.42 22.53 -26.79
N TYR A 307 -5.40 21.59 -25.86
CA TYR A 307 -4.57 21.65 -24.66
C TYR A 307 -4.45 20.26 -24.05
N ALA A 308 -3.42 20.03 -23.23
CA ALA A 308 -3.33 18.84 -22.39
C ALA A 308 -4.28 18.97 -21.19
N GLN A 309 -4.98 17.88 -20.85
CA GLN A 309 -5.86 17.81 -19.68
C GLN A 309 -5.63 16.51 -18.90
N MET A 310 -5.68 16.61 -17.58
CA MET A 310 -5.72 15.47 -16.67
C MET A 310 -6.79 15.67 -15.58
N THR A 311 -7.40 14.57 -15.12
CA THR A 311 -8.35 14.56 -14.00
C THR A 311 -8.46 13.19 -13.33
N SER A 312 -8.62 13.18 -11.99
CA SER A 312 -9.01 11.99 -11.21
C SER A 312 -10.53 11.84 -11.11
N PHE A 313 -11.32 12.75 -11.67
CA PHE A 313 -12.78 12.66 -11.60
C PHE A 313 -13.27 11.33 -12.21
N GLY A 314 -14.03 10.56 -11.42
CA GLY A 314 -14.52 9.23 -11.79
C GLY A 314 -13.45 8.13 -11.80
N ALA A 315 -12.26 8.38 -11.24
CA ALA A 315 -11.27 7.32 -10.99
C ALA A 315 -11.74 6.46 -9.81
N ASN A 316 -11.39 5.17 -9.84
CA ASN A 316 -11.66 4.21 -8.76
C ASN A 316 -10.42 3.91 -7.89
N ALA A 317 -9.37 4.71 -8.06
CA ALA A 317 -8.09 4.63 -7.36
C ALA A 317 -7.41 5.99 -7.44
N ASP A 318 -6.31 6.16 -6.72
CA ASP A 318 -5.46 7.34 -6.83
C ASP A 318 -4.82 7.41 -8.22
N VAL A 319 -4.64 8.62 -8.73
CA VAL A 319 -4.13 8.89 -10.07
C VAL A 319 -2.86 9.70 -9.95
N LYS A 320 -1.78 9.19 -10.53
CA LYS A 320 -0.52 9.90 -10.60
C LYS A 320 0.11 9.70 -11.96
N ALA A 321 0.38 10.78 -12.68
CA ALA A 321 0.87 10.73 -14.05
C ALA A 321 1.65 11.97 -14.46
N TYR A 322 2.55 11.81 -15.42
CA TYR A 322 3.57 12.77 -15.80
C TYR A 322 3.50 13.04 -17.30
N LEU A 323 3.42 14.32 -17.65
CA LEU A 323 3.69 14.78 -19.01
C LEU A 323 5.12 15.34 -19.03
N ILE A 324 5.97 14.74 -19.85
CA ILE A 324 7.42 14.96 -19.84
C ILE A 324 7.82 15.47 -21.22
N VAL A 325 8.39 16.67 -21.25
CA VAL A 325 8.72 17.44 -22.45
C VAL A 325 10.24 17.48 -22.61
N PRO A 326 10.82 16.98 -23.72
CA PRO A 326 12.27 17.04 -23.93
C PRO A 326 12.76 18.48 -24.11
N VAL A 327 13.88 18.82 -23.49
CA VAL A 327 14.51 20.15 -23.54
C VAL A 327 16.03 20.01 -23.68
N GLU A 328 16.64 20.81 -24.54
CA GLU A 328 18.09 21.05 -24.48
C GLU A 328 18.35 22.27 -23.60
N PHE A 329 18.85 22.05 -22.39
CA PHE A 329 19.19 23.14 -21.47
C PHE A 329 20.51 23.79 -21.90
N THR A 330 20.54 25.12 -21.96
CA THR A 330 21.68 25.94 -22.37
C THR A 330 22.24 26.79 -21.23
N GLY A 331 21.61 26.74 -20.04
CA GLY A 331 21.98 27.56 -18.89
C GLY A 331 21.48 29.01 -18.97
N SER A 332 20.60 29.33 -19.91
CA SER A 332 19.88 30.62 -19.95
C SER A 332 18.41 30.50 -20.26
N ASN A 333 17.89 29.27 -20.43
CA ASN A 333 16.53 29.10 -20.91
C ASN A 333 15.52 29.71 -19.94
N THR A 334 14.44 30.28 -20.49
CA THR A 334 13.24 30.60 -19.72
C THR A 334 12.13 29.61 -20.03
N ILE A 335 11.40 29.21 -18.99
CA ILE A 335 10.28 28.27 -19.06
C ILE A 335 9.01 29.01 -18.64
N SER A 336 7.98 28.95 -19.47
CA SER A 336 6.64 29.47 -19.15
C SER A 336 5.55 28.56 -19.71
N PHE A 337 4.35 28.65 -19.15
CA PHE A 337 3.19 27.90 -19.61
C PHE A 337 1.90 28.53 -19.06
N GLN A 338 0.77 28.04 -19.53
CA GLN A 338 -0.55 28.43 -19.06
C GLN A 338 -1.25 27.26 -18.39
N THR A 339 -2.02 27.55 -17.32
CA THR A 339 -2.84 26.57 -16.62
C THR A 339 -4.29 27.00 -16.54
N LYS A 340 -5.21 26.03 -16.48
CA LYS A 340 -6.63 26.26 -16.28
C LYS A 340 -7.23 25.15 -15.45
N ASP A 341 -7.87 25.51 -14.35
CA ASP A 341 -8.50 24.56 -13.45
C ASP A 341 -10.00 24.40 -13.74
N GLY A 342 -10.52 23.24 -13.37
CA GLY A 342 -11.94 22.97 -13.37
C GLY A 342 -12.33 22.02 -12.25
N HIS A 343 -13.51 22.27 -11.68
CA HIS A 343 -14.04 21.52 -10.53
C HIS A 343 -13.00 21.37 -9.41
N ASN A 344 -12.33 22.47 -9.08
CA ASN A 344 -11.22 22.50 -8.16
C ASN A 344 -11.65 22.10 -6.74
N ASN A 345 -10.94 21.12 -6.18
CA ASN A 345 -11.08 20.68 -4.79
C ASN A 345 -9.72 20.31 -4.15
N GLY A 346 -8.63 20.75 -4.75
CA GLY A 346 -7.27 20.48 -4.25
C GLY A 346 -6.19 20.77 -5.28
N GLU A 347 -4.97 20.93 -4.79
CA GLU A 347 -3.76 21.11 -5.58
C GLU A 347 -3.35 19.77 -6.19
N VAL A 348 -3.14 19.75 -7.50
CA VAL A 348 -2.90 18.51 -8.26
C VAL A 348 -1.69 18.58 -9.17
N LEU A 349 -1.08 19.75 -9.37
CA LEU A 349 0.00 19.95 -10.34
C LEU A 349 1.31 20.30 -9.65
N LYS A 350 2.37 19.57 -9.98
CA LYS A 350 3.76 19.95 -9.70
C LYS A 350 4.56 20.04 -10.99
N VAL A 351 5.59 20.87 -10.97
CA VAL A 351 6.46 21.12 -12.12
C VAL A 351 7.92 20.93 -11.70
N TYR A 352 8.63 20.13 -12.48
CA TYR A 352 10.05 19.82 -12.25
C TYR A 352 10.86 20.00 -13.52
N TYR A 353 12.17 20.07 -13.37
CA TYR A 353 13.09 19.70 -14.46
C TYR A 353 14.07 18.62 -14.01
N THR A 354 14.60 17.88 -14.98
CA THR A 354 15.62 16.85 -14.75
C THR A 354 16.52 16.68 -15.98
N LEU A 355 17.75 16.19 -15.80
CA LEU A 355 18.65 15.85 -16.90
C LEU A 355 18.52 14.36 -17.27
N THR A 356 18.97 14.01 -18.48
CA THR A 356 18.93 12.62 -18.98
C THR A 356 19.70 11.62 -18.13
N ASP A 357 20.65 12.07 -17.31
CA ASP A 357 21.41 11.22 -16.38
C ASP A 357 20.54 10.69 -15.23
N ASN A 358 19.43 11.37 -14.92
CA ASN A 358 18.53 11.02 -13.81
C ASN A 358 17.24 10.32 -14.27
N TYR A 359 16.93 10.33 -15.57
CA TYR A 359 15.74 9.71 -16.13
C TYR A 359 15.88 9.46 -17.63
N GLN A 360 15.55 8.24 -18.05
CA GLN A 360 15.24 7.89 -19.45
C GLN A 360 13.78 7.45 -19.58
N PRO A 361 13.17 7.56 -20.78
CA PRO A 361 11.81 7.08 -21.01
C PRO A 361 11.65 5.61 -20.61
N GLY A 362 10.73 5.35 -19.69
CA GLY A 362 10.48 4.00 -19.19
C GLY A 362 11.21 3.63 -17.89
N ASP A 363 12.18 4.44 -17.45
CA ASP A 363 12.81 4.27 -16.14
C ASP A 363 11.81 4.53 -14.99
N LEU A 364 12.24 4.19 -13.78
CA LEU A 364 11.58 4.68 -12.57
C LEU A 364 11.61 6.20 -12.54
N ILE A 365 10.44 6.79 -12.31
CA ILE A 365 10.30 8.22 -12.06
C ILE A 365 10.58 8.43 -10.57
N GLN A 366 11.80 8.88 -10.29
CA GLN A 366 12.32 9.23 -8.96
C GLN A 366 12.36 10.74 -8.81
N VAL A 367 11.23 11.35 -8.45
CA VAL A 367 11.10 12.82 -8.36
C VAL A 367 12.03 13.44 -7.32
N GLU A 368 12.54 12.65 -6.37
CA GLU A 368 13.60 13.06 -5.43
C GLU A 368 14.92 13.42 -6.12
N ASN A 369 15.16 12.92 -7.34
CA ASN A 369 16.31 13.27 -8.17
C ASN A 369 16.00 14.42 -9.14
N PHE A 370 14.77 14.94 -9.14
CA PHE A 370 14.34 16.04 -10.01
C PHE A 370 14.40 17.36 -9.23
N THR A 371 14.52 18.47 -9.94
CA THR A 371 14.44 19.80 -9.31
C THR A 371 13.01 20.30 -9.34
N ASP A 372 12.37 20.41 -8.18
CA ASP A 372 11.03 20.99 -8.03
C ASP A 372 11.08 22.51 -8.21
N ILE A 373 10.40 22.98 -9.26
CA ILE A 373 10.28 24.42 -9.59
C ILE A 373 8.85 24.92 -9.45
N THR A 374 7.93 24.12 -8.89
CA THR A 374 6.50 24.42 -8.78
C THR A 374 6.24 25.78 -8.15
N SER A 375 6.96 26.12 -7.09
CA SER A 375 6.78 27.38 -6.33
C SER A 375 7.11 28.65 -7.11
N ASN A 376 7.75 28.55 -8.28
CA ASN A 376 8.02 29.69 -9.16
C ASN A 376 6.80 30.08 -10.02
N PHE A 377 5.75 29.25 -10.02
CA PHE A 377 4.59 29.44 -10.87
C PHE A 377 3.31 29.69 -10.07
N THR A 378 2.42 30.52 -10.63
CA THR A 378 1.05 30.70 -10.16
C THR A 378 0.14 29.72 -10.90
N ILE A 379 -0.13 28.57 -10.30
CA ILE A 379 -1.01 27.55 -10.89
C ILE A 379 -2.48 27.96 -10.74
N ALA A 380 -3.26 27.81 -11.80
CA ALA A 380 -4.69 28.09 -11.79
C ALA A 380 -5.41 27.33 -10.67
N THR A 381 -6.23 28.03 -9.89
CA THR A 381 -6.93 27.45 -8.75
C THR A 381 -8.21 28.21 -8.40
N GLY A 382 -9.09 27.57 -7.62
CA GLY A 382 -10.30 28.18 -7.04
C GLY A 382 -11.60 27.99 -7.81
N THR A 383 -11.59 27.38 -9.01
CA THR A 383 -12.81 27.18 -9.81
C THR A 383 -13.57 25.92 -9.38
N THR A 384 -14.36 26.01 -8.31
CA THR A 384 -15.06 24.86 -7.71
C THR A 384 -16.22 24.32 -8.54
N THR A 385 -16.79 25.11 -9.46
CA THR A 385 -17.86 24.68 -10.38
C THR A 385 -17.48 24.99 -11.83
N GLY A 386 -17.54 23.98 -12.70
CA GLY A 386 -17.22 24.15 -14.11
C GLY A 386 -15.72 24.33 -14.33
N TYR A 387 -15.35 25.23 -15.25
CA TYR A 387 -13.97 25.53 -15.60
C TYR A 387 -13.73 27.02 -15.53
N ALA A 388 -12.49 27.43 -15.20
CA ALA A 388 -12.14 28.85 -15.23
C ALA A 388 -12.41 29.43 -16.64
N PRO A 389 -12.84 30.70 -16.75
CA PRO A 389 -13.19 31.27 -18.05
C PRO A 389 -11.97 31.30 -18.99
N ASN A 390 -10.80 31.66 -18.47
CA ASN A 390 -9.56 31.84 -19.22
C ASN A 390 -8.43 30.99 -18.65
N PHE A 391 -7.41 30.77 -19.47
CA PHE A 391 -6.12 30.28 -19.00
C PHE A 391 -5.40 31.35 -18.16
N THR A 392 -4.72 30.89 -17.12
CA THR A 392 -3.84 31.68 -16.26
C THR A 392 -2.41 31.59 -16.80
N ASN A 393 -1.78 32.72 -17.09
CA ASN A 393 -0.33 32.76 -17.33
C ASN A 393 0.36 32.38 -16.03
N SER A 394 1.03 31.22 -16.02
CA SER A 394 1.54 30.64 -14.78
C SER A 394 2.84 31.30 -14.32
N GLY A 395 3.42 32.19 -15.13
CA GLY A 395 4.68 32.88 -14.83
C GLY A 395 5.84 32.33 -15.65
N GLU A 396 7.04 32.76 -15.30
CA GLU A 396 8.28 32.39 -15.97
C GLU A 396 9.33 31.95 -14.94
N TYR A 397 10.11 30.92 -15.29
CA TYR A 397 11.26 30.46 -14.54
C TYR A 397 12.52 30.50 -15.41
N THR A 398 13.58 31.13 -14.93
CA THR A 398 14.90 31.11 -15.58
C THR A 398 15.70 29.91 -15.08
N VAL A 399 16.11 29.04 -15.99
CA VAL A 399 16.95 27.88 -15.71
C VAL A 399 18.35 28.34 -15.26
N PRO A 400 18.90 27.82 -14.16
CA PRO A 400 20.23 28.23 -13.68
C PRO A 400 21.34 27.93 -14.67
N ASN A 401 22.35 28.79 -14.75
CA ASN A 401 23.48 28.67 -15.67
C ASN A 401 24.31 27.38 -15.53
N SER A 402 24.18 26.67 -14.40
CA SER A 402 24.82 25.38 -14.19
C SER A 402 24.11 24.21 -14.87
N VAL A 403 22.89 24.40 -15.36
CA VAL A 403 22.06 23.35 -15.96
C VAL A 403 22.20 23.43 -17.47
N THR A 404 22.96 22.49 -18.02
CA THR A 404 23.22 22.41 -19.46
C THR A 404 23.13 20.96 -19.94
N GLY A 405 22.71 20.75 -21.18
CA GLY A 405 22.57 19.43 -21.81
C GLY A 405 21.12 18.98 -21.91
N ASN A 406 20.92 17.76 -22.41
CA ASN A 406 19.60 17.21 -22.64
C ASN A 406 18.91 16.85 -21.31
N GLY A 407 17.62 17.12 -21.26
CA GLY A 407 16.78 16.79 -20.12
C GLY A 407 15.31 16.97 -20.43
N TYR A 408 14.53 17.17 -19.39
CA TYR A 408 13.09 17.26 -19.49
C TYR A 408 12.51 18.32 -18.55
N LEU A 409 11.47 19.00 -19.03
CA LEU A 409 10.46 19.68 -18.22
C LEU A 409 9.34 18.68 -17.91
N VAL A 410 8.96 18.54 -16.65
CA VAL A 410 8.05 17.49 -16.19
C VAL A 410 6.86 18.12 -15.47
N PHE A 411 5.65 17.80 -15.94
CA PHE A 411 4.40 18.15 -15.29
C PHE A 411 3.80 16.91 -14.62
N GLU A 412 3.84 16.86 -13.29
CA GLU A 412 3.21 15.81 -12.50
C GLU A 412 1.77 16.21 -12.18
N TYR A 413 0.83 15.32 -12.46
CA TYR A 413 -0.51 15.34 -11.88
C TYR A 413 -0.60 14.31 -10.75
N THR A 414 -1.07 14.73 -9.57
CA THR A 414 -1.39 13.87 -8.43
C THR A 414 -2.81 14.15 -7.95
N GLY A 415 -3.69 13.15 -8.00
CA GLY A 415 -5.04 13.23 -7.45
C GLY A 415 -5.53 11.89 -6.91
N SER A 416 -6.75 11.89 -6.38
CA SER A 416 -7.34 10.76 -5.67
C SER A 416 -8.83 10.62 -5.97
N GLN A 417 -9.49 9.68 -5.29
CA GLN A 417 -10.96 9.58 -5.32
C GLN A 417 -11.65 10.81 -4.68
N THR A 418 -10.93 11.58 -3.85
CA THR A 418 -11.45 12.77 -3.15
C THR A 418 -10.88 14.08 -3.68
N VAL A 419 -9.67 14.06 -4.26
CA VAL A 419 -9.02 15.20 -4.92
C VAL A 419 -9.06 14.97 -6.43
N THR A 420 -10.00 15.65 -7.10
CA THR A 420 -10.40 15.36 -8.48
C THR A 420 -10.31 16.56 -9.41
N THR A 421 -9.71 17.67 -8.96
CA THR A 421 -9.42 18.87 -9.76
C THR A 421 -8.97 18.48 -11.17
N THR A 422 -9.66 19.02 -12.17
CA THR A 422 -9.22 18.90 -13.56
C THR A 422 -8.19 19.98 -13.81
N MET A 423 -7.03 19.59 -14.33
CA MET A 423 -5.96 20.50 -14.68
C MET A 423 -5.75 20.48 -16.19
N GLN A 424 -5.73 21.67 -16.80
CA GLN A 424 -5.41 21.88 -18.20
C GLN A 424 -4.09 22.66 -18.31
N ILE A 425 -3.24 22.26 -19.24
CA ILE A 425 -1.93 22.89 -19.52
C ILE A 425 -1.87 23.20 -21.01
N ASP A 426 -1.38 24.39 -21.32
CA ASP A 426 -1.24 24.86 -22.70
C ASP A 426 -0.05 25.83 -22.83
N ASN A 427 0.35 26.12 -24.07
CA ASN A 427 1.39 27.08 -24.44
C ASN A 427 2.70 26.90 -23.66
N ILE A 428 3.15 25.65 -23.51
CA ILE A 428 4.43 25.34 -22.86
C ILE A 428 5.54 25.90 -23.73
N THR A 429 6.29 26.86 -23.21
CA THR A 429 7.30 27.61 -23.94
C THR A 429 8.64 27.45 -23.25
N VAL A 430 9.65 27.09 -24.03
CA VAL A 430 11.07 27.23 -23.67
C VAL A 430 11.66 28.27 -24.61
N ALA A 431 12.37 29.26 -24.08
CA ALA A 431 13.05 30.31 -24.86
C ALA A 431 14.50 30.48 -24.39
N GLU A 432 15.34 31.17 -25.17
CA GLU A 432 16.76 31.46 -24.87
C GLU A 432 17.03 32.88 -24.35
#